data_AF-A0A3M5GJZ3-F1
#
_entry.id   AF-A0A3M5GJZ3-F1
#
_cell.length_a   1.000
_cell.length_b   1.000
_cell.length_c   1.000
_cell.angle_alpha   90.00
_cell.angle_beta   90.00
_cell.angle_gamma   90.00
#
_symmetry.space_group_name_H-M   'P 1'
#
loop_
_entity.id
_entity.type
_entity.pdbx_description
1 polymer ?
#
loop_
_entity_poly.entity_id
_entity_poly.type
_entity_poly.pdbx_seq_one_letter_code
_entity_poly.pdbx_strand_id
1 'polypeptide(L)'
;MTNEHHHLHLVELQQDAVRASVVVTEQPEWFFGDSTQGHSQLRVLTHRAEYSPDALLQCCPAHVQVRYHAEQVMTCGPLLEAPGFRLHTRSQEMDVDAVFLTSGHAFETGVQLEVGDTVAIEGLGLTAMDTLARLTQGRGGRYVRDGGFAGWRYLPSGREPKVFLYSRTGLPFHARPQWNACSQPPLPRLFFTAAAIARLREQKEGGQLDFRADVLPLIKDEMRAVFYQARVRLDAPAQLASVQRLLSESTATPAAFERLAELWGEFDPEQWLLTQRWSGAQGAYGQWFVDWIKRDLALSRLGTAGSPICQALEVWRDYRDLLRLIADRNGLTESSTLEFYGTWAGLSNRLVGGPQKERQEDLLALIEAGVVTILSPMDDVQRADFRPDSMIGARVAHGGLSGNGPGLISDLYEQGLIRAAHAWPADGIETDESARAIGRDGSVQQRLWVLGPAVEGCTFYNHYVPTPDPTCHALIEARRAVESCLETLGKHTSSSITFKFNKAV
;
A
#
# COMPACT_ATOMS: atom_id res chain seq x y z
N MET A 1 -15.24 -19.76 -16.52
CA MET A 1 -13.95 -19.65 -17.22
C MET A 1 -13.99 -18.37 -18.04
N THR A 2 -13.56 -17.28 -17.44
CA THR A 2 -13.15 -16.05 -18.11
C THR A 2 -11.95 -15.59 -17.29
N ASN A 3 -10.76 -15.88 -17.81
CA ASN A 3 -9.52 -15.24 -17.36
C ASN A 3 -9.59 -13.83 -17.95
N GLU A 4 -9.76 -12.81 -17.13
CA GLU A 4 -9.74 -11.43 -17.59
C GLU A 4 -8.59 -10.70 -16.89
N HIS A 5 -7.89 -9.89 -17.70
CA HIS A 5 -6.48 -9.53 -17.54
C HIS A 5 -6.32 -8.07 -17.15
N HIS A 6 -5.27 -7.78 -16.38
CA HIS A 6 -4.76 -6.43 -16.11
C HIS A 6 -4.64 -5.60 -17.40
N HIS A 7 -5.52 -4.62 -17.59
CA HIS A 7 -5.62 -3.85 -18.83
C HIS A 7 -4.49 -2.83 -18.95
N LEU A 8 -3.40 -3.07 -19.69
CA LEU A 8 -2.26 -2.16 -19.86
C LEU A 8 -2.43 -1.20 -21.08
N HIS A 9 -2.83 0.05 -20.85
CA HIS A 9 -3.02 1.14 -21.83
C HIS A 9 -1.74 1.89 -22.17
N LEU A 10 -1.70 2.53 -23.33
CA LEU A 10 -0.49 3.20 -23.83
C LEU A 10 -0.62 4.73 -23.76
N VAL A 11 0.40 5.38 -23.21
CA VAL A 11 0.63 6.82 -23.33
C VAL A 11 1.95 7.03 -24.06
N GLU A 12 1.88 7.46 -25.32
CA GLU A 12 3.07 7.82 -26.11
C GLU A 12 3.44 9.29 -25.83
N LEU A 13 4.65 9.52 -25.36
CA LEU A 13 5.28 10.83 -25.22
C LEU A 13 6.24 11.03 -26.40
N GLN A 14 5.92 11.98 -27.28
CA GLN A 14 6.76 12.35 -28.41
C GLN A 14 7.31 13.77 -28.22
N GLN A 15 8.64 13.88 -28.12
CA GLN A 15 9.37 15.15 -28.14
C GLN A 15 10.45 15.05 -29.20
N ASP A 16 10.42 15.96 -30.19
CA ASP A 16 11.29 15.91 -31.37
C ASP A 16 11.22 14.54 -32.11
N ALA A 17 12.37 13.87 -32.31
CA ALA A 17 12.49 12.55 -32.97
C ALA A 17 12.43 11.36 -32.00
N VAL A 18 12.19 11.60 -30.70
CA VAL A 18 12.20 10.57 -29.65
C VAL A 18 10.76 10.21 -29.27
N ARG A 19 10.45 8.90 -29.25
CA ARG A 19 9.15 8.31 -28.88
C ARG A 19 9.29 7.41 -27.67
N ALA A 20 8.99 7.93 -26.48
CA ALA A 20 8.91 7.12 -25.27
C ALA A 20 7.45 6.70 -25.04
N SER A 21 7.21 5.45 -24.66
CA SER A 21 5.88 4.96 -24.33
C SER A 21 5.77 4.56 -22.88
N VAL A 22 4.70 4.99 -22.23
CA VAL A 22 4.30 4.55 -20.89
C VAL A 22 3.14 3.59 -21.07
N VAL A 23 3.36 2.34 -20.67
CA VAL A 23 2.35 1.30 -20.64
C VAL A 23 1.82 1.22 -19.21
N VAL A 24 0.56 1.62 -19.02
CA VAL A 24 -0.12 1.88 -17.74
C VAL A 24 -1.31 0.97 -17.61
N THR A 25 -1.50 0.25 -16.50
CA THR A 25 -2.80 -0.45 -16.33
C THR A 25 -3.96 0.54 -16.18
N GLU A 26 -5.11 0.34 -16.85
CA GLU A 26 -6.41 0.96 -16.54
C GLU A 26 -6.76 0.58 -15.10
N GLN A 27 -6.42 1.45 -14.18
CA GLN A 27 -7.32 2.44 -13.60
C GLN A 27 -6.46 3.30 -12.68
N PRO A 28 -6.28 4.61 -12.96
CA PRO A 28 -5.88 5.51 -11.90
C PRO A 28 -7.09 5.68 -10.98
N GLU A 29 -7.24 4.80 -9.99
CA GLU A 29 -8.22 4.98 -8.92
C GLU A 29 -7.80 6.17 -8.05
N TRP A 30 -8.16 7.38 -8.48
CA TRP A 30 -8.19 8.55 -7.62
C TRP A 30 -9.44 8.44 -6.73
N PHE A 31 -9.33 7.70 -5.64
CA PHE A 31 -10.44 7.58 -4.69
C PHE A 31 -10.69 8.89 -3.96
N PHE A 32 -11.83 9.51 -4.26
CA PHE A 32 -12.36 10.65 -3.52
C PHE A 32 -13.58 10.23 -2.69
N GLY A 33 -13.40 10.21 -1.37
CA GLY A 33 -14.51 10.34 -0.43
C GLY A 33 -14.90 11.82 -0.30
N ASP A 34 -16.18 12.11 -0.52
CA ASP A 34 -16.80 13.39 -0.23
C ASP A 34 -17.49 13.33 1.14
N SER A 35 -17.20 14.29 2.01
CA SER A 35 -18.00 14.56 3.20
C SER A 35 -18.01 16.07 3.39
N THR A 36 -19.03 16.70 2.81
CA THR A 36 -19.38 18.09 3.05
C THR A 36 -19.82 18.26 4.50
N GLN A 37 -19.17 19.18 5.24
CA GLN A 37 -19.78 20.34 5.93
C GLN A 37 -18.79 21.06 6.85
N GLY A 38 -18.67 22.39 6.67
CA GLY A 38 -18.62 23.36 7.76
C GLY A 38 -17.28 23.90 8.26
N HIS A 39 -16.96 25.13 7.81
CA HIS A 39 -16.17 26.18 8.50
C HIS A 39 -14.63 26.25 8.33
N SER A 40 -14.24 26.99 7.27
CA SER A 40 -13.30 28.12 7.23
C SER A 40 -12.04 28.12 8.13
N GLN A 41 -10.89 27.72 7.57
CA GLN A 41 -9.67 28.54 7.30
C GLN A 41 -8.41 27.67 7.16
N LEU A 42 -8.11 27.21 5.94
CA LEU A 42 -6.80 27.17 5.28
C LEU A 42 -7.04 26.60 3.86
N ARG A 43 -7.06 27.45 2.83
CA ARG A 43 -7.26 27.01 1.44
C ARG A 43 -5.93 26.51 0.88
N VAL A 44 -5.66 25.21 1.06
CA VAL A 44 -4.82 24.46 0.12
C VAL A 44 -5.77 24.05 -1.01
N LEU A 45 -5.60 24.65 -2.18
CA LEU A 45 -6.33 24.30 -3.40
C LEU A 45 -5.85 22.93 -3.87
N THR A 46 -6.34 21.84 -3.29
CA THR A 46 -6.26 20.51 -3.90
C THR A 46 -7.45 20.36 -4.84
N HIS A 47 -7.32 20.92 -6.05
CA HIS A 47 -8.27 20.64 -7.11
C HIS A 47 -8.10 19.18 -7.54
N ARG A 48 -9.06 18.36 -7.09
CA ARG A 48 -9.22 16.91 -7.27
C ARG A 48 -9.39 16.46 -8.75
N ALA A 49 -9.00 17.28 -9.72
CA ALA A 49 -9.15 17.06 -11.16
C ALA A 49 -7.82 17.12 -11.94
N GLU A 50 -6.69 17.38 -11.26
CA GLU A 50 -5.39 17.66 -11.92
C GLU A 50 -4.62 16.42 -12.40
N TYR A 51 -5.20 15.22 -12.27
CA TYR A 51 -4.55 13.96 -12.69
C TYR A 51 -5.45 13.05 -13.54
N SER A 52 -6.41 13.63 -14.27
CA SER A 52 -6.99 12.94 -15.43
C SER A 52 -5.98 12.96 -16.60
N PRO A 53 -6.08 12.03 -17.57
CA PRO A 53 -5.35 12.14 -18.84
C PRO A 53 -5.47 13.54 -19.48
N ASP A 54 -6.63 14.20 -19.32
CA ASP A 54 -6.89 15.56 -19.80
C ASP A 54 -6.06 16.63 -19.08
N ALA A 55 -5.81 16.47 -17.78
CA ALA A 55 -4.98 17.40 -17.01
C ALA A 55 -3.49 17.25 -17.32
N LEU A 56 -3.02 16.01 -17.55
CA LEU A 56 -1.67 15.76 -18.06
C LEU A 56 -1.45 16.42 -19.41
N LEU A 57 -2.42 16.31 -20.33
CA LEU A 57 -2.39 16.98 -21.63
C LEU A 57 -2.31 18.51 -21.53
N GLN A 58 -2.96 19.11 -20.52
CA GLN A 58 -2.94 20.57 -20.31
C GLN A 58 -1.62 21.08 -19.73
N CYS A 59 -0.94 20.26 -18.94
CA CYS A 59 0.34 20.62 -18.29
C CYS A 59 1.57 20.24 -19.14
N CYS A 60 1.38 19.53 -20.26
CA CYS A 60 2.49 19.14 -21.12
C CYS A 60 3.14 20.35 -21.79
N PRO A 61 4.49 20.45 -21.80
CA PRO A 61 5.19 21.49 -22.54
C PRO A 61 4.78 21.48 -24.01
N ALA A 62 4.71 22.66 -24.64
CA ALA A 62 4.21 22.82 -26.01
C ALA A 62 4.95 22.00 -27.10
N HIS A 63 6.12 21.47 -26.78
CA HIS A 63 6.97 20.66 -27.65
C HIS A 63 6.89 19.15 -27.35
N VAL A 64 6.04 18.74 -26.41
CA VAL A 64 5.75 17.35 -26.06
C VAL A 64 4.34 17.02 -26.55
N GLN A 65 4.21 16.05 -27.44
CA GLN A 65 2.92 15.46 -27.80
C GLN A 65 2.65 14.26 -26.89
N VAL A 66 1.43 14.17 -26.38
CA VAL A 66 0.97 13.00 -25.62
C VAL A 66 -0.18 12.35 -26.38
N ARG A 67 -0.05 11.06 -26.70
CA ARG A 67 -1.13 10.27 -27.31
C ARG A 67 -1.57 9.19 -26.34
N TYR A 68 -2.88 9.14 -26.09
CA TYR A 68 -3.50 8.11 -25.27
C TYR A 68 -4.16 7.07 -26.18
N HIS A 69 -3.83 5.80 -25.99
CA HIS A 69 -4.49 4.68 -26.64
C HIS A 69 -5.21 3.84 -25.59
N ALA A 70 -6.53 3.75 -25.74
CA ALA A 70 -7.43 2.99 -24.86
C ALA A 70 -7.37 1.47 -25.07
N GLU A 71 -6.33 0.96 -25.73
CA GLU A 71 -6.16 -0.47 -26.01
C GLU A 71 -5.09 -1.11 -25.15
N GLN A 72 -5.35 -2.35 -24.76
CA GLN A 72 -4.41 -3.15 -24.01
C GLN A 72 -3.23 -3.59 -24.88
N VAL A 73 -2.02 -3.32 -24.40
CA VAL A 73 -0.78 -3.91 -24.91
C VAL A 73 -0.71 -5.37 -24.48
N MET A 74 -0.65 -6.26 -25.46
CA MET A 74 -0.64 -7.70 -25.27
C MET A 74 0.78 -8.26 -25.28
N THR A 75 1.64 -7.74 -26.16
CA THR A 75 3.04 -8.16 -26.27
C THR A 75 3.98 -6.97 -26.49
N CYS A 76 5.23 -7.15 -26.09
CA CYS A 76 6.32 -6.20 -26.25
C CYS A 76 7.61 -6.96 -26.54
N GLY A 77 8.24 -6.70 -27.69
CA GLY A 77 9.50 -7.34 -28.07
C GLY A 77 10.54 -6.32 -28.54
N PRO A 78 11.84 -6.57 -28.35
CA PRO A 78 12.89 -5.68 -28.86
C PRO A 78 12.86 -5.63 -30.39
N LEU A 79 13.15 -4.46 -30.95
CA LEU A 79 13.31 -4.30 -32.40
C LEU A 79 14.60 -4.98 -32.88
N LEU A 80 14.54 -5.63 -34.05
CA LEU A 80 15.68 -6.37 -34.61
C LEU A 80 16.75 -5.45 -35.25
N GLU A 81 16.31 -4.35 -35.86
CA GLU A 81 17.16 -3.50 -36.71
C GLU A 81 17.51 -2.14 -36.07
N ALA A 82 16.87 -1.81 -34.93
CA ALA A 82 17.04 -0.53 -34.25
C ALA A 82 16.89 -0.72 -32.72
N PRO A 83 17.47 0.16 -31.89
CA PRO A 83 17.24 0.11 -30.46
C PRO A 83 15.81 0.59 -30.13
N GLY A 84 15.03 -0.23 -29.42
CA GLY A 84 13.65 0.08 -29.07
C GLY A 84 12.81 -1.18 -28.92
N PHE A 85 11.50 -1.00 -28.83
CA PHE A 85 10.52 -2.08 -28.68
C PHE A 85 9.39 -1.94 -29.71
N ARG A 86 8.84 -3.07 -30.12
CA ARG A 86 7.56 -3.16 -30.82
C ARG A 86 6.49 -3.59 -29.83
N LEU A 87 5.45 -2.78 -29.71
CA LEU A 87 4.26 -3.05 -28.91
C LEU A 87 3.15 -3.54 -29.82
N HIS A 88 2.45 -4.61 -29.41
CA HIS A 88 1.26 -5.08 -30.11
C HIS A 88 0.04 -4.98 -29.20
N THR A 89 -1.04 -4.46 -29.76
CA THR A 89 -2.37 -4.42 -29.15
C THR A 89 -3.31 -5.34 -29.94
N ARG A 90 -4.63 -5.25 -29.72
CA ARG A 90 -5.59 -6.01 -30.52
C ARG A 90 -5.70 -5.49 -31.96
N SER A 91 -5.57 -4.19 -32.18
CA SER A 91 -5.81 -3.59 -33.50
C SER A 91 -4.58 -2.98 -34.18
N GLN A 92 -3.51 -2.70 -33.43
CA GLN A 92 -2.37 -1.91 -33.89
C GLN A 92 -1.01 -2.43 -33.38
N GLU A 93 0.03 -2.15 -34.15
CA GLU A 93 1.44 -2.30 -33.79
C GLU A 93 2.12 -0.93 -33.71
N MET A 94 3.03 -0.76 -32.76
CA MET A 94 3.72 0.52 -32.54
C MET A 94 5.18 0.30 -32.17
N ASP A 95 6.09 0.96 -32.90
CA ASP A 95 7.52 0.98 -32.59
C ASP A 95 7.85 2.18 -31.71
N VAL A 96 8.54 1.92 -30.60
CA VAL A 96 8.85 2.89 -29.54
C VAL A 96 10.33 2.81 -29.14
N ASP A 97 10.92 3.93 -28.75
CA ASP A 97 12.33 3.99 -28.33
C ASP A 97 12.54 3.45 -26.92
N ALA A 98 11.53 3.55 -26.06
CA ALA A 98 11.60 3.24 -24.63
C ALA A 98 10.22 2.84 -24.10
N VAL A 99 10.20 1.96 -23.09
CA VAL A 99 8.99 1.48 -22.42
C VAL A 99 9.10 1.74 -20.92
N PHE A 100 8.10 2.41 -20.35
CA PHE A 100 7.83 2.43 -18.92
C PHE A 100 6.64 1.52 -18.63
N LEU A 101 6.83 0.54 -17.77
CA LEU A 101 5.78 -0.35 -17.30
C LEU A 101 5.34 0.10 -15.91
N THR A 102 4.06 0.42 -15.76
CA THR A 102 3.47 0.73 -14.46
C THR A 102 2.15 0.01 -14.29
N SER A 103 1.90 -0.45 -13.06
CA SER A 103 0.63 -1.04 -12.65
C SER A 103 -0.04 -0.14 -11.63
N GLY A 104 -1.36 -0.07 -11.70
CA GLY A 104 -2.22 0.60 -10.75
C GLY A 104 -2.93 -0.43 -9.88
N HIS A 105 -3.82 0.08 -9.03
CA HIS A 105 -4.68 -0.72 -8.16
C HIS A 105 -5.93 -1.11 -8.95
N ALA A 106 -5.80 -2.04 -9.89
CA ALA A 106 -6.98 -2.50 -10.61
C ALA A 106 -7.80 -3.42 -9.69
N PHE A 107 -9.02 -2.98 -9.34
CA PHE A 107 -10.01 -3.80 -8.66
C PHE A 107 -11.20 -4.05 -9.58
N GLU A 108 -11.42 -5.32 -9.96
CA GLU A 108 -12.54 -5.70 -10.81
C GLU A 108 -13.84 -5.82 -10.01
N THR A 109 -14.89 -5.14 -10.46
CA THR A 109 -16.24 -5.30 -9.91
C THR A 109 -17.31 -5.51 -10.98
N GLY A 110 -16.94 -6.09 -12.11
CA GLY A 110 -17.79 -6.36 -13.28
C GLY A 110 -18.95 -7.34 -13.05
N VAL A 111 -19.24 -7.68 -11.80
CA VAL A 111 -20.37 -8.55 -11.45
C VAL A 111 -21.66 -7.73 -11.44
N GLN A 112 -22.54 -8.02 -12.38
CA GLN A 112 -23.92 -7.54 -12.38
C GLN A 112 -24.68 -8.31 -11.29
N LEU A 113 -25.09 -7.60 -10.25
CA LEU A 113 -25.75 -8.16 -9.07
C LEU A 113 -27.22 -7.72 -9.02
N GLU A 114 -28.11 -8.70 -8.95
CA GLU A 114 -29.54 -8.52 -8.85
C GLU A 114 -29.97 -8.30 -7.38
N VAL A 115 -31.21 -7.85 -7.19
CA VAL A 115 -31.78 -7.70 -5.85
C VAL A 115 -32.05 -9.08 -5.26
N GLY A 116 -31.54 -9.32 -4.04
CA GLY A 116 -31.69 -10.60 -3.34
C GLY A 116 -30.48 -11.53 -3.45
N ASP A 117 -29.50 -11.21 -4.29
CA ASP A 117 -28.27 -11.99 -4.42
C ASP A 117 -27.49 -12.05 -3.11
N THR A 118 -26.79 -13.17 -2.94
CA THR A 118 -25.80 -13.38 -1.89
C THR A 118 -24.40 -13.08 -2.42
N VAL A 119 -23.72 -12.12 -1.79
CA VAL A 119 -22.37 -11.71 -2.18
C VAL A 119 -21.39 -12.01 -1.06
N ALA A 120 -20.30 -12.68 -1.40
CA ALA A 120 -19.16 -12.82 -0.50
C ALA A 120 -18.07 -11.82 -0.86
N ILE A 121 -17.59 -11.07 0.13
CA ILE A 121 -16.46 -10.17 -0.01
C ILE A 121 -15.28 -10.77 0.74
N GLU A 122 -14.21 -10.99 0.00
CA GLU A 122 -12.99 -11.59 0.49
C GLU A 122 -11.95 -10.51 0.81
N GLY A 123 -11.96 -10.00 2.05
CA GLY A 123 -11.08 -8.92 2.50
C GLY A 123 -11.71 -8.12 3.64
N LEU A 124 -10.89 -7.43 4.42
CA LEU A 124 -11.33 -6.56 5.53
C LEU A 124 -10.70 -5.15 5.47
N GLY A 125 -9.92 -4.86 4.44
CA GLY A 125 -9.22 -3.59 4.27
C GLY A 125 -10.06 -2.53 3.56
N LEU A 126 -9.41 -1.49 3.06
CA LEU A 126 -10.04 -0.35 2.37
C LEU A 126 -10.93 -0.78 1.20
N THR A 127 -10.42 -1.61 0.28
CA THR A 127 -11.17 -2.12 -0.88
C THR A 127 -12.47 -2.82 -0.48
N ALA A 128 -12.50 -3.50 0.67
CA ALA A 128 -13.70 -4.14 1.18
C ALA A 128 -14.73 -3.10 1.65
N MET A 129 -14.29 -2.02 2.28
CA MET A 129 -15.16 -0.92 2.70
C MET A 129 -15.74 -0.17 1.49
N ASP A 130 -14.95 0.02 0.43
CA ASP A 130 -15.41 0.66 -0.81
C ASP A 130 -16.42 -0.22 -1.55
N THR A 131 -16.17 -1.54 -1.58
CA THR A 131 -17.12 -2.54 -2.10
C THR A 131 -18.44 -2.48 -1.32
N LEU A 132 -18.37 -2.44 0.02
CA LEU A 132 -19.55 -2.30 0.87
C LEU A 132 -20.32 -1.02 0.57
N ALA A 133 -19.65 0.13 0.47
CA ALA A 133 -20.29 1.39 0.14
C ALA A 133 -21.04 1.32 -1.21
N ARG A 134 -20.43 0.70 -2.23
CA ARG A 134 -21.06 0.47 -3.55
C ARG A 134 -22.30 -0.43 -3.46
N LEU A 135 -22.23 -1.51 -2.69
CA LEU A 135 -23.33 -2.47 -2.54
C LEU A 135 -24.46 -2.00 -1.61
N THR A 136 -24.23 -0.91 -0.87
CA THR A 136 -25.15 -0.39 0.15
C THR A 136 -25.66 1.00 -0.23
N GLN A 137 -24.92 2.06 0.10
CA GLN A 137 -25.26 3.44 -0.26
C GLN A 137 -25.37 3.64 -1.77
N GLY A 138 -24.49 3.01 -2.56
CA GLY A 138 -24.56 3.01 -4.02
C GLY A 138 -25.85 2.39 -4.58
N ARG A 139 -26.56 1.61 -3.75
CA ARG A 139 -27.88 1.04 -4.04
C ARG A 139 -29.01 1.77 -3.31
N GLY A 140 -28.76 2.92 -2.72
CA GLY A 140 -29.77 3.84 -2.18
C GLY A 140 -30.12 3.67 -0.70
N GLY A 141 -29.45 2.77 0.02
CA GLY A 141 -29.55 2.72 1.48
C GLY A 141 -28.85 3.91 2.14
N ARG A 142 -29.19 4.18 3.41
CA ARG A 142 -28.91 5.47 4.05
C ARG A 142 -28.43 5.28 5.48
N TYR A 143 -27.42 6.04 5.90
CA TYR A 143 -27.06 6.15 7.32
C TYR A 143 -27.80 7.33 7.94
N VAL A 144 -28.47 7.09 9.07
CA VAL A 144 -29.10 8.13 9.89
C VAL A 144 -28.41 8.19 11.25
N ARG A 145 -28.26 9.40 11.81
CA ARG A 145 -27.64 9.58 13.13
C ARG A 145 -28.40 8.76 14.17
N ASP A 146 -27.63 8.13 15.04
CA ASP A 146 -28.14 7.30 16.13
C ASP A 146 -27.26 7.49 17.38
N GLY A 147 -27.85 7.29 18.56
CA GLY A 147 -27.16 7.43 19.86
C GLY A 147 -26.29 6.22 20.23
N GLY A 148 -26.30 5.15 19.43
CA GLY A 148 -25.48 3.96 19.62
C GLY A 148 -23.99 4.18 19.40
N PHE A 149 -23.19 3.16 19.73
CA PHE A 149 -21.73 3.27 19.70
C PHE A 149 -21.15 3.63 18.32
N ALA A 150 -21.77 3.15 17.23
CA ALA A 150 -21.37 3.46 15.87
C ALA A 150 -21.70 4.92 15.47
N GLY A 151 -22.61 5.59 16.18
CA GLY A 151 -23.09 6.93 15.83
C GLY A 151 -24.04 6.97 14.63
N TRP A 152 -24.37 5.81 14.06
CA TRP A 152 -25.19 5.63 12.88
C TRP A 152 -26.09 4.39 13.02
N ARG A 153 -27.28 4.50 12.45
CA ARG A 153 -28.16 3.38 12.14
C ARG A 153 -28.35 3.32 10.62
N TYR A 154 -28.17 2.14 10.04
CA TYR A 154 -28.36 1.97 8.61
C TYR A 154 -29.83 1.67 8.28
N LEU A 155 -30.35 2.31 7.23
CA LEU A 155 -31.67 2.11 6.66
C LEU A 155 -31.52 1.45 5.28
N PRO A 156 -31.79 0.13 5.16
CA PRO A 156 -31.77 -0.55 3.87
C PRO A 156 -32.79 0.05 2.90
N SER A 157 -32.42 0.10 1.62
CA SER A 157 -33.33 0.44 0.52
C SER A 157 -34.14 -0.75 0.03
N GLY A 158 -33.71 -1.98 0.34
CA GLY A 158 -34.26 -3.22 -0.18
C GLY A 158 -33.61 -3.66 -1.50
N ARG A 159 -32.61 -2.91 -2.00
CA ARG A 159 -31.85 -3.26 -3.22
C ARG A 159 -30.46 -3.83 -2.91
N GLU A 160 -30.07 -3.82 -1.64
CA GLU A 160 -28.82 -4.37 -1.17
C GLU A 160 -28.81 -5.90 -1.30
N PRO A 161 -27.69 -6.51 -1.73
CA PRO A 161 -27.52 -7.95 -1.61
C PRO A 161 -27.31 -8.35 -0.13
N LYS A 162 -27.45 -9.64 0.17
CA LYS A 162 -26.98 -10.18 1.44
C LYS A 162 -25.45 -10.33 1.38
N VAL A 163 -24.73 -9.61 2.23
CA VAL A 163 -23.26 -9.58 2.17
C VAL A 163 -22.65 -10.47 3.24
N PHE A 164 -21.73 -11.35 2.84
CA PHE A 164 -20.87 -12.11 3.72
C PHE A 164 -19.44 -11.58 3.62
N LEU A 165 -18.84 -11.15 4.73
CA LEU A 165 -17.50 -10.58 4.74
C LEU A 165 -16.55 -11.49 5.51
N TYR A 166 -15.37 -11.80 4.94
CA TYR A 166 -14.41 -12.69 5.57
C TYR A 166 -12.95 -12.39 5.16
N SER A 167 -11.99 -12.95 5.90
CA SER A 167 -10.57 -12.95 5.53
C SER A 167 -9.90 -14.29 5.86
N ARG A 168 -8.70 -14.52 5.32
CA ARG A 168 -7.94 -15.77 5.56
C ARG A 168 -7.55 -15.96 7.02
N THR A 169 -7.16 -14.88 7.69
CA THR A 169 -6.70 -14.91 9.09
C THR A 169 -7.82 -14.63 10.08
N GLY A 170 -8.92 -14.02 9.64
CA GLY A 170 -9.98 -13.56 10.53
C GLY A 170 -9.59 -12.34 11.35
N LEU A 171 -8.41 -11.75 11.12
CA LEU A 171 -7.97 -10.58 11.86
C LEU A 171 -8.44 -9.28 11.17
N PRO A 172 -9.13 -8.38 11.89
CA PRO A 172 -9.51 -7.06 11.38
C PRO A 172 -8.31 -6.13 11.19
N PHE A 173 -8.54 -5.05 10.46
CA PHE A 173 -7.61 -3.92 10.32
C PHE A 173 -7.90 -2.90 11.41
N HIS A 174 -6.85 -2.30 11.98
CA HIS A 174 -6.98 -1.13 12.85
C HIS A 174 -7.49 0.08 12.07
N ALA A 175 -8.45 0.82 12.63
CA ALA A 175 -8.93 2.07 12.07
C ALA A 175 -7.81 3.11 12.09
N ARG A 176 -7.76 3.93 11.03
CA ARG A 176 -6.86 5.09 11.06
C ARG A 176 -7.19 5.96 12.27
N PRO A 177 -6.18 6.40 13.05
CA PRO A 177 -6.42 7.31 14.16
C PRO A 177 -7.07 8.61 13.67
N GLN A 178 -7.93 9.19 14.50
CA GLN A 178 -8.50 10.49 14.24
C GLN A 178 -7.38 11.52 14.09
N TRP A 179 -7.37 12.18 12.95
CA TRP A 179 -6.47 13.30 12.71
C TRP A 179 -6.89 14.48 13.58
N ASN A 180 -5.94 14.96 14.38
CA ASN A 180 -6.05 16.21 15.11
C ASN A 180 -4.86 17.07 14.72
N ALA A 181 -5.08 18.37 14.51
CA ALA A 181 -3.99 19.31 14.35
C ALA A 181 -3.16 19.30 15.65
N CYS A 182 -2.01 18.65 15.62
CA CYS A 182 -1.14 18.54 16.77
C CYS A 182 -0.13 19.68 16.73
N SER A 183 -0.18 20.56 17.73
CA SER A 183 0.80 21.64 17.92
C SER A 183 2.07 21.16 18.64
N GLN A 184 2.09 19.91 19.09
CA GLN A 184 3.22 19.35 19.83
C GLN A 184 4.31 18.84 18.88
N PRO A 185 5.59 18.97 19.25
CA PRO A 185 6.67 18.43 18.44
C PRO A 185 6.57 16.89 18.35
N PRO A 186 7.01 16.31 17.21
CA PRO A 186 7.15 14.88 17.07
C PRO A 186 7.97 14.27 18.21
N LEU A 187 7.63 13.04 18.60
CA LEU A 187 8.43 12.31 19.58
C LEU A 187 9.78 11.90 18.94
N PRO A 188 10.90 12.04 19.67
CA PRO A 188 12.18 11.55 19.19
C PRO A 188 12.16 10.04 19.05
N ARG A 189 12.72 9.58 17.94
CA ARG A 189 13.00 8.18 17.63
C ARG A 189 14.30 7.75 18.30
N LEU A 190 14.31 6.62 19.01
CA LEU A 190 15.41 6.27 19.91
C LEU A 190 16.12 4.96 19.53
N PHE A 191 15.38 3.94 19.10
CA PHE A 191 15.85 2.57 18.90
C PHE A 191 15.85 2.19 17.41
N PHE A 192 14.73 2.38 16.71
CA PHE A 192 14.61 2.02 15.31
C PHE A 192 15.05 3.17 14.40
N THR A 193 16.36 3.32 14.19
CA THR A 193 16.97 4.44 13.44
C THR A 193 17.81 3.98 12.25
N ALA A 194 18.05 4.87 11.27
CA ALA A 194 18.95 4.59 10.15
C ALA A 194 20.38 4.25 10.62
N ALA A 195 20.85 4.93 11.67
CA ALA A 195 22.16 4.64 12.28
C ALA A 195 22.20 3.25 12.93
N ALA A 196 21.12 2.83 13.61
CA ALA A 196 21.02 1.47 14.16
C ALA A 196 21.04 0.41 13.05
N ILE A 197 20.30 0.64 11.95
CA ILE A 197 20.28 -0.25 10.78
C ILE A 197 21.68 -0.35 10.16
N ALA A 198 22.37 0.78 9.97
CA ALA A 198 23.73 0.79 9.42
C ALA A 198 24.70 -0.05 10.28
N ARG A 199 24.66 0.13 11.60
CA ARG A 199 25.48 -0.67 12.55
C ARG A 199 25.16 -2.16 12.48
N LEU A 200 23.88 -2.54 12.33
CA LEU A 200 23.51 -3.95 12.14
C LEU A 200 24.11 -4.50 10.83
N ARG A 201 24.07 -3.73 9.74
CA ARG A 201 24.66 -4.16 8.46
C ARG A 201 26.17 -4.34 8.55
N GLU A 202 26.88 -3.45 9.27
CA GLU A 202 28.33 -3.57 9.50
C GLU A 202 28.73 -4.85 10.24
N GLN A 203 27.83 -5.42 11.05
CA GLN A 203 28.07 -6.64 11.83
C GLN A 203 27.77 -7.93 11.07
N LYS A 204 27.19 -7.84 9.87
CA LYS A 204 26.77 -9.00 9.07
C LYS A 204 27.62 -9.12 7.81
N GLU A 205 28.02 -10.34 7.48
CA GLU A 205 28.70 -10.63 6.22
C GLU A 205 27.76 -10.30 5.04
N GLY A 206 28.24 -9.52 4.07
CA GLY A 206 27.42 -9.06 2.94
C GLY A 206 26.34 -8.02 3.29
N GLY A 207 26.24 -7.60 4.56
CA GLY A 207 25.31 -6.55 5.01
C GLY A 207 23.83 -6.92 4.98
N GLN A 208 23.47 -8.18 4.69
CA GLN A 208 22.07 -8.66 4.71
C GLN A 208 21.60 -8.88 6.15
N LEU A 209 20.34 -8.51 6.43
CA LEU A 209 19.75 -8.64 7.76
C LEU A 209 18.72 -9.76 7.82
N ASP A 210 18.49 -10.30 9.02
CA ASP A 210 17.31 -11.08 9.35
C ASP A 210 16.26 -10.16 9.99
N PHE A 211 15.10 -9.99 9.37
CA PHE A 211 14.07 -9.08 9.84
C PHE A 211 13.59 -9.44 11.24
N ARG A 212 13.40 -10.72 11.54
CA ARG A 212 12.84 -11.16 12.81
C ARG A 212 13.87 -11.09 13.93
N ALA A 213 15.10 -11.50 13.67
CA ALA A 213 16.15 -11.58 14.67
C ALA A 213 16.85 -10.22 14.89
N ASP A 214 17.07 -9.44 13.83
CA ASP A 214 17.86 -8.21 13.89
C ASP A 214 16.99 -6.94 13.96
N VAL A 215 15.89 -6.89 13.20
CA VAL A 215 15.11 -5.64 13.00
C VAL A 215 13.90 -5.54 13.91
N LEU A 216 13.10 -6.59 14.02
CA LEU A 216 11.87 -6.62 14.81
C LEU A 216 12.09 -6.24 16.29
N PRO A 217 13.20 -6.63 16.96
CA PRO A 217 13.48 -6.16 18.31
C PRO A 217 13.59 -4.63 18.40
N LEU A 218 14.26 -3.98 17.44
CA LEU A 218 14.36 -2.51 17.39
C LEU A 218 12.99 -1.86 17.23
N ILE A 219 12.11 -2.42 16.39
CA ILE A 219 10.75 -1.92 16.21
C ILE A 219 9.96 -2.07 17.52
N LYS A 220 10.06 -3.21 18.21
CA LYS A 220 9.37 -3.45 19.48
C LYS A 220 9.82 -2.47 20.57
N ASP A 221 11.12 -2.22 20.67
CA ASP A 221 11.66 -1.25 21.62
C ASP A 221 11.26 0.18 21.27
N GLU A 222 11.21 0.52 19.99
CA GLU A 222 10.69 1.80 19.52
C GLU A 222 9.20 1.96 19.86
N MET A 223 8.38 0.93 19.65
CA MET A 223 6.95 0.93 20.04
C MET A 223 6.79 1.19 21.55
N ARG A 224 7.59 0.52 22.39
CA ARG A 224 7.59 0.76 23.85
C ARG A 224 8.03 2.18 24.19
N ALA A 225 9.10 2.65 23.59
CA ALA A 225 9.61 4.00 23.81
C ALA A 225 8.58 5.07 23.45
N VAL A 226 7.94 4.93 22.29
CA VAL A 226 6.90 5.83 21.82
C VAL A 226 5.66 5.77 22.72
N PHE A 227 5.24 4.56 23.14
CA PHE A 227 4.15 4.39 24.09
C PHE A 227 4.41 5.17 25.39
N TYR A 228 5.56 4.93 26.05
CA TYR A 228 5.86 5.56 27.34
C TYR A 228 6.04 7.07 27.20
N GLN A 229 6.67 7.55 26.13
CA GLN A 229 6.77 8.97 25.88
C GLN A 229 5.39 9.61 25.66
N ALA A 230 4.50 8.97 24.88
CA ALA A 230 3.14 9.47 24.65
C ALA A 230 2.30 9.45 25.94
N ARG A 231 2.42 8.39 26.74
CA ARG A 231 1.77 8.23 28.04
C ARG A 231 2.21 9.32 29.02
N VAL A 232 3.50 9.55 29.15
CA VAL A 232 4.06 10.59 30.03
C VAL A 232 3.70 11.99 29.51
N ARG A 233 3.72 12.21 28.20
CA ARG A 233 3.30 13.48 27.61
C ARG A 233 1.85 13.84 27.95
N LEU A 234 0.97 12.84 28.00
CA LEU A 234 -0.43 13.01 28.38
C LEU A 234 -0.61 13.21 29.88
N ASP A 235 0.00 12.34 30.69
CA ASP A 235 -0.34 12.24 32.11
C ASP A 235 0.58 13.10 33.00
N ALA A 236 1.82 13.36 32.58
CA ALA A 236 2.81 14.15 33.32
C ALA A 236 3.86 14.83 32.40
N PRO A 237 3.48 15.81 31.57
CA PRO A 237 4.35 16.39 30.54
C PRO A 237 5.67 16.95 31.07
N ALA A 238 5.71 17.43 32.32
CA ALA A 238 6.93 17.90 32.97
C ALA A 238 8.01 16.82 33.15
N GLN A 239 7.63 15.54 33.13
CA GLN A 239 8.54 14.39 33.24
C GLN A 239 8.98 13.83 31.89
N LEU A 240 8.48 14.36 30.77
CA LEU A 240 8.79 13.82 29.44
C LEU A 240 10.30 13.86 29.14
N ALA A 241 10.96 14.97 29.46
CA ALA A 241 12.39 15.14 29.20
C ALA A 241 13.26 14.16 30.02
N SER A 242 12.86 13.83 31.26
CA SER A 242 13.61 12.85 32.07
C SER A 242 13.41 11.43 31.56
N VAL A 243 12.20 11.08 31.10
CA VAL A 243 11.92 9.78 30.48
C VAL A 243 12.67 9.62 29.17
N GLN A 244 12.71 10.67 28.34
CA GLN A 244 13.49 10.67 27.10
C GLN A 244 14.97 10.45 27.36
N ARG A 245 15.53 11.14 28.36
CA ARG A 245 16.93 10.96 28.76
C ARG A 245 17.20 9.54 29.26
N LEU A 246 16.34 9.01 30.13
CA LEU A 246 16.44 7.64 30.63
C LEU A 246 16.48 6.64 29.47
N LEU A 247 15.59 6.78 28.49
CA LEU A 247 15.52 5.88 27.34
C LEU A 247 16.73 6.02 26.40
N SER A 248 17.24 7.24 26.18
CA SER A 248 18.38 7.47 25.27
C SER A 248 19.74 7.07 25.86
N GLU A 249 19.90 7.16 27.19
CA GLU A 249 21.19 6.90 27.86
C GLU A 249 21.29 5.49 28.45
N SER A 250 20.20 4.72 28.47
CA SER A 250 20.21 3.39 29.07
C SER A 250 21.01 2.39 28.24
N THR A 251 22.00 1.78 28.87
CA THR A 251 22.72 0.60 28.36
C THR A 251 21.98 -0.71 28.64
N ALA A 252 20.96 -0.68 29.52
CA ALA A 252 20.14 -1.81 29.92
C ALA A 252 18.66 -1.52 29.60
N THR A 253 18.33 -1.54 28.31
CA THR A 253 16.99 -1.23 27.78
C THR A 253 15.84 -2.00 28.46
N PRO A 254 15.95 -3.32 28.75
CA PRO A 254 14.87 -4.06 29.43
C PRO A 254 14.51 -3.50 30.81
N ALA A 255 15.51 -3.22 31.66
CA ALA A 255 15.28 -2.69 33.01
C ALA A 255 14.64 -1.29 32.99
N ALA A 256 14.96 -0.47 31.98
CA ALA A 256 14.31 0.82 31.80
C ALA A 256 12.82 0.67 31.47
N PHE A 257 12.45 -0.29 30.61
CA PHE A 257 11.06 -0.56 30.29
C PHE A 257 10.28 -1.20 31.43
N GLU A 258 10.89 -2.08 32.23
CA GLU A 258 10.27 -2.63 33.44
C GLU A 258 9.88 -1.51 34.42
N ARG A 259 10.82 -0.59 34.70
CA ARG A 259 10.55 0.56 35.56
C ARG A 259 9.46 1.48 34.99
N LEU A 260 9.43 1.70 33.69
CA LEU A 260 8.38 2.50 33.07
C LEU A 260 7.02 1.80 33.12
N ALA A 261 6.98 0.47 32.99
CA ALA A 261 5.76 -0.32 33.12
C ALA A 261 5.17 -0.21 34.54
N GLU A 262 6.01 -0.29 35.58
CA GLU A 262 5.61 -0.11 36.98
C GLU A 262 4.98 1.27 37.24
N LEU A 263 5.51 2.31 36.61
CA LEU A 263 5.08 3.70 36.83
C LEU A 263 3.90 4.12 35.96
N TRP A 264 3.83 3.63 34.73
CA TRP A 264 2.94 4.17 33.67
C TRP A 264 1.99 3.13 33.07
N GLY A 265 2.01 1.90 33.59
CA GLY A 265 1.25 0.77 33.10
C GLY A 265 1.98 -0.02 32.02
N GLU A 266 1.70 -1.31 31.94
CA GLU A 266 2.34 -2.21 31.00
C GLU A 266 1.95 -1.92 29.54
N PHE A 267 2.93 -2.06 28.65
CA PHE A 267 2.71 -2.13 27.21
C PHE A 267 3.62 -3.19 26.61
N ASP A 268 2.99 -4.22 26.04
CA ASP A 268 3.68 -5.28 25.33
C ASP A 268 3.30 -5.26 23.84
N PRO A 269 4.25 -4.92 22.94
CA PRO A 269 4.04 -4.99 21.49
C PRO A 269 3.47 -6.34 21.00
N GLU A 270 3.81 -7.47 21.63
CA GLU A 270 3.36 -8.80 21.17
C GLU A 270 1.83 -8.95 21.20
N GLN A 271 1.14 -8.20 22.06
CA GLN A 271 -0.32 -8.19 22.12
C GLN A 271 -0.96 -7.58 20.86
N TRP A 272 -0.20 -6.79 20.11
CA TRP A 272 -0.64 -6.07 18.91
C TRP A 272 -0.07 -6.67 17.62
N LEU A 273 1.12 -7.27 17.67
CA LEU A 273 1.81 -7.87 16.52
C LEU A 273 1.25 -9.26 16.15
N LEU A 274 -0.07 -9.36 16.00
CA LEU A 274 -0.78 -10.62 15.78
C LEU A 274 -0.62 -11.12 14.33
N THR A 275 0.14 -12.22 14.18
CA THR A 275 0.37 -12.91 12.90
C THR A 275 -0.46 -14.18 12.74
N GLN A 276 -0.93 -14.74 13.86
CA GLN A 276 -1.68 -16.00 13.88
C GLN A 276 -3.14 -15.81 13.46
N ARG A 277 -3.69 -16.82 12.79
CA ARG A 277 -5.12 -16.88 12.45
C ARG A 277 -5.96 -16.91 13.73
N TRP A 278 -7.13 -16.28 13.70
CA TRP A 278 -8.11 -16.35 14.79
C TRP A 278 -8.49 -17.80 15.08
N SER A 279 -8.48 -18.17 16.36
CA SER A 279 -8.62 -19.56 16.85
C SER A 279 -9.68 -19.71 17.95
N GLY A 280 -10.65 -18.80 18.02
CA GLY A 280 -11.73 -18.85 19.01
C GLY A 280 -12.78 -19.93 18.73
N ALA A 281 -13.74 -20.07 19.65
CA ALA A 281 -14.81 -21.06 19.55
C ALA A 281 -15.74 -20.79 18.33
N GLN A 282 -16.20 -21.86 17.68
CA GLN A 282 -17.13 -21.77 16.56
C GLN A 282 -18.40 -20.98 16.97
N GLY A 283 -18.85 -20.08 16.10
CA GLY A 283 -20.00 -19.20 16.36
C GLY A 283 -19.67 -17.95 17.21
N ALA A 284 -18.53 -17.90 17.89
CA ALA A 284 -18.13 -16.71 18.67
C ALA A 284 -17.49 -15.59 17.83
N TYR A 285 -17.12 -15.88 16.58
CA TYR A 285 -16.35 -14.94 15.74
C TYR A 285 -17.08 -13.62 15.49
N GLY A 286 -18.36 -13.65 15.15
CA GLY A 286 -19.13 -12.43 14.85
C GLY A 286 -19.14 -11.46 16.03
N GLN A 287 -19.42 -11.96 17.23
CA GLN A 287 -19.41 -11.14 18.45
C GLN A 287 -18.00 -10.66 18.80
N TRP A 288 -17.00 -11.56 18.74
CA TRP A 288 -15.59 -11.19 18.96
C TRP A 288 -15.13 -10.07 18.01
N PHE A 289 -15.51 -10.16 16.73
CA PHE A 289 -15.16 -9.18 15.71
C PHE A 289 -15.76 -7.81 16.01
N VAL A 290 -17.06 -7.78 16.37
CA VAL A 290 -17.75 -6.55 16.77
C VAL A 290 -17.09 -5.92 18.00
N ASP A 291 -16.78 -6.72 19.02
CA ASP A 291 -16.13 -6.22 20.24
C ASP A 291 -14.69 -5.77 19.99
N TRP A 292 -13.98 -6.40 19.06
CA TRP A 292 -12.67 -5.96 18.61
C TRP A 292 -12.77 -4.59 17.93
N ILE A 293 -13.65 -4.44 16.94
CA ILE A 293 -13.83 -3.18 16.19
C ILE A 293 -14.24 -2.05 17.12
N LYS A 294 -15.12 -2.31 18.09
CA LYS A 294 -15.53 -1.30 19.08
C LYS A 294 -14.36 -0.82 19.93
N ARG A 295 -13.50 -1.72 20.41
CA ARG A 295 -12.30 -1.34 21.20
C ARG A 295 -11.32 -0.55 20.36
N ASP A 296 -11.06 -0.99 19.15
CA ASP A 296 -10.16 -0.32 18.22
C ASP A 296 -10.67 1.08 17.84
N LEU A 297 -11.95 1.19 17.51
CA LEU A 297 -12.59 2.46 17.18
C LEU A 297 -12.57 3.46 18.35
N ALA A 298 -12.70 2.99 19.59
CA ALA A 298 -12.53 3.84 20.77
C ALA A 298 -11.13 4.44 20.85
N LEU A 299 -10.09 3.65 20.56
CA LEU A 299 -8.71 4.14 20.50
C LEU A 299 -8.49 5.10 19.32
N SER A 300 -9.00 4.74 18.13
CA SER A 300 -8.92 5.59 16.94
C SER A 300 -9.53 6.97 17.17
N ARG A 301 -10.69 7.08 17.84
CA ARG A 301 -11.35 8.36 18.16
C ARG A 301 -10.52 9.27 19.06
N LEU A 302 -9.64 8.73 19.91
CA LEU A 302 -8.71 9.53 20.70
C LEU A 302 -7.58 10.15 19.85
N GLY A 303 -7.34 9.58 18.66
CA GLY A 303 -6.22 9.96 17.81
C GLY A 303 -4.87 9.60 18.43
N THR A 304 -3.79 9.93 17.72
CA THR A 304 -2.43 9.66 18.20
C THR A 304 -2.05 10.52 19.40
N ALA A 305 -2.53 11.76 19.44
CA ALA A 305 -2.30 12.67 20.55
C ALA A 305 -2.96 12.20 21.87
N GLY A 306 -4.12 11.54 21.81
CA GLY A 306 -4.89 11.10 22.98
C GLY A 306 -4.75 9.61 23.35
N SER A 307 -4.07 8.82 22.53
CA SER A 307 -3.90 7.38 22.74
C SER A 307 -2.43 6.97 22.58
N PRO A 308 -1.72 6.68 23.68
CA PRO A 308 -0.36 6.14 23.64
C PRO A 308 -0.25 4.84 22.84
N ILE A 309 -1.32 4.03 22.85
CA ILE A 309 -1.42 2.81 22.07
C ILE A 309 -1.42 3.15 20.58
N CYS A 310 -2.32 4.03 20.12
CA CYS A 310 -2.36 4.43 18.71
C CYS A 310 -1.02 5.02 18.26
N GLN A 311 -0.43 5.89 19.09
CA GLN A 311 0.88 6.49 18.79
C GLN A 311 1.97 5.43 18.65
N ALA A 312 1.95 4.37 19.46
CA ALA A 312 2.91 3.25 19.38
C ALA A 312 2.68 2.37 18.15
N LEU A 313 1.43 2.12 17.74
CA LEU A 313 1.15 1.35 16.51
C LEU A 313 1.61 2.11 15.25
N GLU A 314 1.47 3.43 15.25
CA GLU A 314 1.86 4.29 14.12
C GLU A 314 3.38 4.30 13.85
N VAL A 315 4.22 3.74 14.73
CA VAL A 315 5.64 3.42 14.44
C VAL A 315 5.81 2.67 13.12
N TRP A 316 4.90 1.74 12.80
CA TRP A 316 4.92 0.99 11.53
C TRP A 316 4.60 1.85 10.30
N ARG A 317 3.88 2.96 10.47
CA ARG A 317 3.56 3.92 9.40
C ARG A 317 4.64 4.98 9.27
N ASP A 318 4.93 5.65 10.38
CA ASP A 318 5.81 6.80 10.44
C ASP A 318 7.22 6.41 9.98
N TYR A 319 7.63 5.17 10.25
CA TYR A 319 9.01 4.70 10.01
C TYR A 319 9.10 3.74 8.83
N ARG A 320 8.13 3.80 7.91
CA ARG A 320 8.10 3.00 6.69
C ARG A 320 9.35 3.18 5.80
N ASP A 321 9.92 4.37 5.76
CA ASP A 321 11.15 4.59 4.98
C ASP A 321 12.34 3.81 5.52
N LEU A 322 12.35 3.51 6.82
CA LEU A 322 13.34 2.58 7.38
C LEU A 322 13.05 1.14 6.99
N LEU A 323 11.78 0.74 6.90
CA LEU A 323 11.42 -0.59 6.40
C LEU A 323 11.85 -0.75 4.93
N ARG A 324 11.73 0.29 4.11
CA ARG A 324 12.27 0.33 2.75
C ARG A 324 13.79 0.19 2.74
N LEU A 325 14.49 0.99 3.55
CA LEU A 325 15.95 0.91 3.72
C LEU A 325 16.43 -0.50 4.12
N ILE A 326 15.58 -1.29 4.78
CA ILE A 326 15.87 -2.65 5.21
C ILE A 326 15.58 -3.67 4.12
N ALA A 327 14.38 -3.62 3.51
CA ALA A 327 13.85 -4.65 2.64
C ALA A 327 14.25 -4.49 1.17
N ASP A 328 14.51 -3.28 0.70
CA ASP A 328 14.80 -3.02 -0.70
C ASP A 328 16.07 -3.76 -1.17
N ARG A 329 16.00 -4.30 -2.39
CA ARG A 329 17.13 -4.81 -3.20
C ARG A 329 18.08 -5.73 -2.43
N ASN A 330 17.58 -6.92 -2.05
CA ASN A 330 18.34 -7.93 -1.31
C ASN A 330 18.88 -7.47 0.05
N GLY A 331 18.28 -6.44 0.66
CA GLY A 331 18.68 -5.94 1.97
C GLY A 331 18.44 -6.92 3.13
N LEU A 332 17.57 -7.92 2.92
CA LEU A 332 17.32 -9.04 3.81
C LEU A 332 17.89 -10.34 3.22
N THR A 333 18.15 -11.33 4.07
CA THR A 333 18.44 -12.70 3.60
C THR A 333 17.22 -13.28 2.88
N GLU A 334 17.42 -14.23 1.95
CA GLU A 334 16.31 -14.79 1.15
C GLU A 334 15.17 -15.33 2.01
N SER A 335 15.47 -16.13 3.05
CA SER A 335 14.46 -16.63 3.97
C SER A 335 13.72 -15.51 4.70
N SER A 336 14.44 -14.45 5.08
CA SER A 336 13.85 -13.30 5.75
C SER A 336 13.03 -12.43 4.80
N THR A 337 13.39 -12.32 3.52
CA THR A 337 12.59 -11.62 2.51
C THR A 337 11.23 -12.32 2.35
N LEU A 338 11.22 -13.64 2.21
CA LEU A 338 9.98 -14.41 2.08
C LEU A 338 9.11 -14.32 3.35
N GLU A 339 9.70 -14.37 4.54
CA GLU A 339 8.95 -14.15 5.79
C GLU A 339 8.40 -12.70 5.88
N PHE A 340 9.19 -11.71 5.46
CA PHE A 340 8.80 -10.30 5.46
C PHE A 340 7.57 -10.04 4.60
N TYR A 341 7.61 -10.41 3.33
CA TYR A 341 6.46 -10.20 2.43
C TYR A 341 5.28 -11.13 2.76
N GLY A 342 5.55 -12.36 3.23
CA GLY A 342 4.50 -13.32 3.59
C GLY A 342 3.76 -13.00 4.90
N THR A 343 4.43 -12.36 5.87
CA THR A 343 3.92 -12.17 7.23
C THR A 343 3.92 -10.70 7.65
N TRP A 344 5.09 -10.07 7.63
CA TRP A 344 5.33 -8.77 8.28
C TRP A 344 4.75 -7.59 7.50
N ALA A 345 4.81 -7.60 6.16
CA ALA A 345 4.18 -6.60 5.30
C ALA A 345 2.65 -6.60 5.50
N GLY A 346 2.04 -7.78 5.54
CA GLY A 346 0.61 -7.94 5.82
C GLY A 346 0.21 -7.50 7.23
N LEU A 347 1.06 -7.74 8.23
CA LEU A 347 0.87 -7.23 9.59
C LEU A 347 0.91 -5.70 9.63
N SER A 348 1.94 -5.10 9.02
CA SER A 348 2.08 -3.63 8.91
C SER A 348 0.82 -3.00 8.30
N ASN A 349 0.33 -3.57 7.19
CA ASN A 349 -0.91 -3.11 6.57
C ASN A 349 -2.13 -3.25 7.50
N ARG A 350 -2.23 -4.30 8.32
CA ARG A 350 -3.31 -4.42 9.32
C ARG A 350 -3.22 -3.40 10.45
N LEU A 351 -2.01 -3.09 10.90
CA LEU A 351 -1.77 -2.14 11.99
C LEU A 351 -2.04 -0.70 11.59
N VAL A 352 -1.60 -0.31 10.39
CA VAL A 352 -1.57 1.10 9.98
C VAL A 352 -2.05 1.37 8.56
N GLY A 353 -2.46 0.35 7.81
CA GLY A 353 -3.01 0.49 6.46
C GLY A 353 -4.54 0.42 6.42
N GLY A 354 -5.20 0.33 7.58
CA GLY A 354 -6.64 0.12 7.67
C GLY A 354 -7.51 1.30 7.24
N PRO A 355 -8.83 1.09 7.26
CA PRO A 355 -9.79 2.08 6.78
C PRO A 355 -9.97 3.26 7.75
N GLN A 356 -10.57 4.35 7.28
CA GLN A 356 -10.94 5.46 8.16
C GLN A 356 -11.96 4.99 9.21
N LYS A 357 -11.97 5.65 10.37
CA LYS A 357 -12.85 5.29 11.49
C LYS A 357 -14.34 5.27 11.10
N GLU A 358 -14.74 6.19 10.22
CA GLU A 358 -16.10 6.30 9.69
C GLU A 358 -16.51 5.02 8.95
N ARG A 359 -15.57 4.35 8.26
CA ARG A 359 -15.85 3.09 7.57
C ARG A 359 -16.07 1.92 8.53
N GLN A 360 -15.41 1.93 9.69
CA GLN A 360 -15.69 0.94 10.74
C GLN A 360 -17.02 1.24 11.44
N GLU A 361 -17.38 2.51 11.62
CA GLU A 361 -18.70 2.93 12.10
C GLU A 361 -19.82 2.45 11.15
N ASP A 362 -19.65 2.67 9.85
CA ASP A 362 -20.53 2.17 8.79
C ASP A 362 -20.67 0.64 8.85
N LEU A 363 -19.54 -0.09 8.98
CA LEU A 363 -19.54 -1.54 9.07
C LEU A 363 -20.34 -2.05 10.28
N LEU A 364 -20.16 -1.43 11.46
CA LEU A 364 -20.94 -1.79 12.65
C LEU A 364 -22.44 -1.59 12.41
N ALA A 365 -22.84 -0.46 11.81
CA ALA A 365 -24.23 -0.18 11.49
C ALA A 365 -24.83 -1.15 10.46
N LEU A 366 -24.03 -1.59 9.47
CA LEU A 366 -24.43 -2.59 8.48
C LEU A 366 -24.60 -3.99 9.08
N ILE A 367 -23.74 -4.38 10.03
CA ILE A 367 -23.86 -5.64 10.78
C ILE A 367 -25.14 -5.61 11.63
N GLU A 368 -25.39 -4.50 12.34
CA GLU A 368 -26.58 -4.34 13.18
C GLU A 368 -27.88 -4.35 12.35
N ALA A 369 -27.86 -3.78 11.15
CA ALA A 369 -28.99 -3.83 10.22
C ALA A 369 -29.19 -5.20 9.54
N GLY A 370 -28.30 -6.17 9.77
CA GLY A 370 -28.38 -7.52 9.19
C GLY A 370 -28.01 -7.60 7.70
N VAL A 371 -27.47 -6.52 7.13
CA VAL A 371 -27.06 -6.48 5.71
C VAL A 371 -25.73 -7.19 5.52
N VAL A 372 -24.81 -7.04 6.49
CA VAL A 372 -23.49 -7.68 6.49
C VAL A 372 -23.42 -8.75 7.57
N THR A 373 -23.02 -9.96 7.18
CA THR A 373 -22.68 -11.06 8.09
C THR A 373 -21.18 -11.31 8.04
N ILE A 374 -20.52 -11.22 9.19
CA ILE A 374 -19.08 -11.49 9.32
C ILE A 374 -18.87 -13.01 9.49
N LEU A 375 -18.08 -13.62 8.60
CA LEU A 375 -17.76 -15.06 8.67
C LEU A 375 -16.39 -15.28 9.28
N SER A 376 -16.27 -16.30 10.13
CA SER A 376 -14.97 -16.77 10.63
C SER A 376 -14.06 -17.12 9.47
N PRO A 377 -12.73 -17.01 9.65
CA PRO A 377 -11.82 -17.42 8.59
C PRO A 377 -12.11 -18.86 8.18
N MET A 378 -12.22 -19.09 6.87
CA MET A 378 -12.58 -20.37 6.27
C MET A 378 -11.30 -21.12 5.83
N ASP A 379 -11.21 -22.40 6.16
CA ASP A 379 -10.25 -23.29 5.50
C ASP A 379 -10.64 -23.53 4.03
N ASP A 380 -9.79 -24.25 3.30
CA ASP A 380 -9.99 -24.45 1.87
C ASP A 380 -11.21 -25.34 1.56
N VAL A 381 -11.60 -26.24 2.47
CA VAL A 381 -12.79 -27.09 2.33
C VAL A 381 -14.05 -26.25 2.55
N GLN A 382 -14.10 -25.47 3.62
CA GLN A 382 -15.20 -24.55 3.91
C GLN A 382 -15.39 -23.52 2.80
N ARG A 383 -14.28 -23.01 2.24
CA ARG A 383 -14.32 -22.10 1.08
C ARG A 383 -14.82 -22.83 -0.16
N ALA A 384 -14.42 -24.08 -0.35
CA ALA A 384 -14.89 -24.92 -1.44
C ALA A 384 -16.35 -25.38 -1.27
N ASP A 385 -16.96 -25.29 -0.10
CA ASP A 385 -18.39 -25.59 0.09
C ASP A 385 -19.27 -24.32 0.11
N PHE A 386 -18.68 -23.17 0.42
CA PHE A 386 -19.37 -21.90 0.39
C PHE A 386 -19.64 -21.45 -1.06
N ARG A 387 -20.93 -21.33 -1.41
CA ARG A 387 -21.41 -20.99 -2.75
C ARG A 387 -22.31 -19.75 -2.69
N PRO A 388 -21.73 -18.54 -2.56
CA PRO A 388 -22.49 -17.32 -2.78
C PRO A 388 -22.85 -17.19 -4.28
N ASP A 389 -23.89 -16.40 -4.60
CA ASP A 389 -24.23 -16.07 -5.98
C ASP A 389 -23.08 -15.31 -6.66
N SER A 390 -22.28 -14.59 -5.88
CA SER A 390 -21.09 -13.89 -6.36
C SER A 390 -19.99 -13.77 -5.31
N MET A 391 -18.73 -13.81 -5.77
CA MET A 391 -17.53 -13.61 -4.95
C MET A 391 -16.77 -12.38 -5.45
N ILE A 392 -16.42 -11.50 -4.52
CA ILE A 392 -15.65 -10.28 -4.80
C ILE A 392 -14.35 -10.33 -4.00
N GLY A 393 -13.22 -10.41 -4.71
CA GLY A 393 -11.88 -10.44 -4.12
C GLY A 393 -11.38 -9.06 -3.68
N ALA A 394 -11.89 -8.52 -2.57
CA ALA A 394 -11.56 -7.17 -2.08
C ALA A 394 -10.18 -7.08 -1.41
N ARG A 395 -9.13 -7.34 -2.19
CA ARG A 395 -7.73 -7.34 -1.80
C ARG A 395 -6.92 -6.55 -2.81
N VAL A 396 -5.78 -6.05 -2.36
CA VAL A 396 -4.74 -5.61 -3.28
C VAL A 396 -4.25 -6.84 -4.03
N ALA A 397 -4.37 -6.84 -5.35
CA ALA A 397 -3.86 -7.91 -6.20
C ALA A 397 -2.34 -8.02 -6.03
N HIS A 398 -1.83 -9.24 -6.11
CA HIS A 398 -0.38 -9.42 -6.16
C HIS A 398 0.16 -8.90 -7.49
N GLY A 399 1.16 -8.02 -7.45
CA GLY A 399 1.76 -7.43 -8.64
C GLY A 399 2.91 -8.22 -9.25
N GLY A 400 3.41 -9.28 -8.58
CA GLY A 400 4.55 -10.08 -9.04
C GLY A 400 4.21 -11.21 -10.02
N LEU A 401 5.23 -11.94 -10.45
CA LEU A 401 5.18 -12.81 -11.63
C LEU A 401 4.32 -14.08 -11.48
N SER A 402 4.20 -14.64 -10.28
CA SER A 402 3.48 -15.89 -9.99
C SER A 402 1.95 -15.74 -10.03
N GLY A 403 1.45 -14.51 -10.09
CA GLY A 403 0.02 -14.19 -10.12
C GLY A 403 -0.50 -13.70 -11.47
N ASN A 404 0.36 -13.52 -12.47
CA ASN A 404 -0.05 -12.93 -13.74
C ASN A 404 -0.67 -13.98 -14.68
N GLY A 405 -1.89 -13.70 -15.14
CA GLY A 405 -2.46 -14.39 -16.29
C GLY A 405 -1.78 -13.96 -17.61
N PRO A 406 -2.16 -14.55 -18.75
CA PRO A 406 -1.70 -14.13 -20.07
C PRO A 406 -1.73 -12.60 -20.28
N GLY A 407 -0.68 -12.04 -20.87
CA GLY A 407 -0.59 -10.60 -21.12
C GLY A 407 0.86 -10.13 -21.13
N LEU A 408 1.05 -8.81 -21.20
CA LEU A 408 2.37 -8.19 -21.38
C LEU A 408 3.42 -8.65 -20.36
N ILE A 409 3.06 -8.81 -19.08
CA ILE A 409 4.01 -9.26 -18.07
C ILE A 409 4.47 -10.71 -18.33
N SER A 410 3.54 -11.61 -18.66
CA SER A 410 3.87 -13.00 -19.02
C SER A 410 4.75 -13.05 -20.26
N ASP A 411 4.41 -12.25 -21.28
CA ASP A 411 5.17 -12.14 -22.53
C ASP A 411 6.62 -11.68 -22.30
N LEU A 412 6.81 -10.57 -21.56
CA LEU A 412 8.14 -10.07 -21.20
C LEU A 412 8.94 -11.10 -20.39
N TYR A 413 8.28 -11.84 -19.49
CA TYR A 413 8.92 -12.87 -18.68
C TYR A 413 9.34 -14.08 -19.51
N GLU A 414 8.49 -14.55 -20.42
CA GLU A 414 8.74 -15.69 -21.31
C GLU A 414 9.93 -15.40 -22.25
N GLN A 415 9.98 -14.19 -22.81
CA GLN A 415 11.10 -13.70 -23.62
C GLN A 415 12.40 -13.50 -22.81
N GLY A 416 12.33 -13.52 -21.47
CA GLY A 416 13.49 -13.34 -20.59
C GLY A 416 13.93 -11.88 -20.44
N LEU A 417 13.09 -10.92 -20.81
CA LEU A 417 13.34 -9.48 -20.67
C LEU A 417 13.23 -9.00 -19.23
N ILE A 418 12.46 -9.73 -18.41
CA ILE A 418 12.28 -9.49 -16.98
C ILE A 418 12.50 -10.80 -16.18
N ARG A 419 12.81 -10.68 -14.90
CA ARG A 419 12.84 -11.80 -13.94
C ARG A 419 12.24 -11.39 -12.59
N ALA A 420 11.87 -12.39 -11.79
CA ALA A 420 11.43 -12.17 -10.40
C ALA A 420 12.64 -11.82 -9.53
N ALA A 421 12.47 -10.88 -8.60
CA ALA A 421 13.49 -10.55 -7.61
C ALA A 421 13.71 -11.71 -6.62
N HIS A 422 12.63 -12.38 -6.22
CA HIS A 422 12.65 -13.51 -5.29
C HIS A 422 11.58 -14.55 -5.67
N ALA A 423 11.49 -15.64 -4.91
CA ALA A 423 10.34 -16.54 -4.99
C ALA A 423 9.05 -15.89 -4.42
N TRP A 424 7.89 -16.46 -4.75
CA TRP A 424 6.63 -16.09 -4.12
C TRP A 424 6.75 -16.16 -2.58
N PRO A 425 6.33 -15.14 -1.81
CA PRO A 425 5.47 -14.02 -2.20
C PRO A 425 6.16 -12.68 -2.55
N ALA A 426 7.48 -12.68 -2.78
CA ALA A 426 8.30 -11.48 -3.03
C ALA A 426 8.80 -11.41 -4.49
N ASP A 427 8.06 -12.00 -5.41
CA ASP A 427 8.39 -12.22 -6.82
C ASP A 427 7.98 -11.06 -7.75
N GLY A 428 8.03 -9.83 -7.25
CA GLY A 428 7.98 -8.63 -8.08
C GLY A 428 9.12 -8.60 -9.10
N ILE A 429 8.96 -7.78 -10.14
CA ILE A 429 9.97 -7.62 -11.19
C ILE A 429 11.23 -6.99 -10.59
N GLU A 430 12.37 -7.65 -10.81
CA GLU A 430 13.65 -7.14 -10.34
C GLU A 430 14.10 -5.94 -11.18
N THR A 431 14.54 -4.90 -10.50
CA THR A 431 15.01 -3.65 -11.11
C THR A 431 16.30 -3.15 -10.48
N ASP A 432 17.06 -2.37 -11.25
CA ASP A 432 18.22 -1.64 -10.72
C ASP A 432 17.81 -0.38 -9.93
N GLU A 433 18.78 0.43 -9.51
CA GLU A 433 18.54 1.67 -8.76
C GLU A 433 17.83 2.77 -9.58
N SER A 434 17.86 2.65 -10.91
CA SER A 434 17.20 3.56 -11.85
C SER A 434 15.86 3.01 -12.34
N ALA A 435 15.34 1.94 -11.71
CA ALA A 435 14.11 1.24 -12.06
C ALA A 435 14.15 0.54 -13.44
N ARG A 436 15.34 0.27 -14.00
CA ARG A 436 15.48 -0.53 -15.22
C ARG A 436 15.28 -1.99 -14.91
N ALA A 437 14.50 -2.70 -15.72
CA ALA A 437 14.25 -4.12 -15.54
C ALA A 437 15.53 -4.94 -15.67
N ILE A 438 15.63 -6.03 -14.90
CA ILE A 438 16.71 -7.01 -15.02
C ILE A 438 16.19 -8.24 -15.76
N GLY A 439 16.89 -8.65 -16.82
CA GLY A 439 16.56 -9.82 -17.62
C GLY A 439 16.93 -11.14 -16.94
N ARG A 440 16.45 -12.25 -17.48
CA ARG A 440 16.71 -13.61 -16.93
C ARG A 440 18.20 -13.94 -16.86
N ASP A 441 18.99 -13.40 -17.77
CA ASP A 441 20.45 -13.54 -17.83
C ASP A 441 21.20 -12.63 -16.84
N GLY A 442 20.49 -11.77 -16.10
CA GLY A 442 21.06 -10.78 -15.19
C GLY A 442 21.49 -9.47 -15.85
N SER A 443 21.27 -9.31 -17.16
CA SER A 443 21.55 -8.05 -17.86
C SER A 443 20.50 -6.99 -17.51
N VAL A 444 20.94 -5.73 -17.41
CA VAL A 444 20.04 -4.59 -17.18
C VAL A 444 19.47 -4.11 -18.51
N GLN A 445 18.15 -4.09 -18.63
CA GLN A 445 17.46 -3.56 -19.81
C GLN A 445 17.73 -2.06 -19.95
N GLN A 446 18.24 -1.64 -21.11
CA GLN A 446 18.61 -0.23 -21.29
C GLN A 446 17.40 0.68 -21.55
N ARG A 447 16.29 0.12 -22.03
CA ARG A 447 15.14 0.87 -22.54
C ARG A 447 13.79 0.41 -21.96
N LEU A 448 13.81 -0.38 -20.89
CA LEU A 448 12.63 -0.88 -20.19
C LEU A 448 12.73 -0.54 -18.70
N TRP A 449 11.83 0.33 -18.23
CA TRP A 449 11.71 0.73 -16.83
C TRP A 449 10.42 0.16 -16.23
N VAL A 450 10.45 -0.23 -14.95
CA VAL A 450 9.29 -0.81 -14.27
C VAL A 450 9.11 -0.13 -12.91
N LEU A 451 7.89 0.32 -12.62
CA LEU A 451 7.55 1.07 -11.42
C LEU A 451 6.24 0.58 -10.81
N GLY A 452 6.01 0.91 -9.53
CA GLY A 452 4.75 0.65 -8.85
C GLY A 452 4.59 -0.80 -8.34
N PRO A 453 3.35 -1.27 -8.09
CA PRO A 453 3.03 -2.59 -7.57
C PRO A 453 3.76 -3.77 -8.22
N ALA A 454 4.08 -3.67 -9.52
CA ALA A 454 4.79 -4.71 -10.26
C ALA A 454 6.21 -5.01 -9.75
N VAL A 455 6.83 -4.08 -9.01
CA VAL A 455 8.17 -4.27 -8.40
C VAL A 455 8.11 -4.63 -6.91
N GLU A 456 6.91 -4.86 -6.33
CA GLU A 456 6.77 -5.25 -4.93
C GLU A 456 7.45 -6.60 -4.66
N GLY A 457 8.46 -6.59 -3.79
CA GLY A 457 9.38 -7.72 -3.61
C GLY A 457 10.82 -7.32 -3.90
N CYS A 458 11.04 -6.59 -5.00
CA CYS A 458 12.32 -5.95 -5.30
C CYS A 458 12.53 -4.70 -4.44
N THR A 459 11.48 -3.88 -4.32
CA THR A 459 11.39 -2.77 -3.38
C THR A 459 10.10 -2.92 -2.57
N PHE A 460 10.05 -2.27 -1.41
CA PHE A 460 8.94 -2.39 -0.48
C PHE A 460 7.98 -1.19 -0.55
N TYR A 461 6.69 -1.52 -0.48
CA TYR A 461 5.61 -0.57 -0.31
C TYR A 461 5.41 0.33 -1.54
N ASN A 462 5.10 -0.32 -2.66
CA ASN A 462 4.80 0.29 -3.95
C ASN A 462 3.29 0.42 -4.23
N HIS A 463 2.45 -0.10 -3.34
CA HIS A 463 0.99 -0.04 -3.44
C HIS A 463 0.37 1.22 -2.81
N TYR A 464 1.07 2.35 -2.76
CA TYR A 464 0.52 3.55 -2.14
C TYR A 464 0.23 4.63 -3.17
N VAL A 465 -0.81 5.41 -2.89
CA VAL A 465 -1.18 6.56 -3.70
C VAL A 465 -0.15 7.68 -3.43
N PRO A 466 0.54 8.21 -4.47
CA PRO A 466 1.49 9.29 -4.29
C PRO A 466 0.84 10.52 -3.65
N THR A 467 1.52 11.12 -2.68
CA THR A 467 1.14 12.41 -2.09
C THR A 467 1.94 13.52 -2.75
N PRO A 468 1.45 14.78 -2.76
CA PRO A 468 2.16 15.94 -3.29
C PRO A 468 3.33 16.39 -2.40
N ASP A 469 3.85 15.50 -1.55
CA ASP A 469 4.98 15.75 -0.67
C ASP A 469 6.28 15.66 -1.50
N PRO A 470 7.19 16.65 -1.43
CA PRO A 470 8.50 16.57 -2.10
C PRO A 470 9.32 15.33 -1.72
N THR A 471 9.06 14.74 -0.56
CA THR A 471 9.70 13.51 -0.06
C THR A 471 8.99 12.23 -0.50
N CYS A 472 7.91 12.33 -1.28
CA CYS A 472 7.16 11.19 -1.78
C CYS A 472 8.05 10.30 -2.67
N HIS A 473 8.35 9.10 -2.18
CA HIS A 473 9.30 8.19 -2.81
C HIS A 473 8.92 7.82 -4.25
N ALA A 474 7.63 7.65 -4.53
CA ALA A 474 7.13 7.23 -5.85
C ALA A 474 7.38 8.33 -6.88
N LEU A 475 7.26 9.61 -6.49
CA LEU A 475 7.60 10.74 -7.35
C LEU A 475 9.12 10.85 -7.57
N ILE A 476 9.91 10.56 -6.52
CA ILE A 476 11.38 10.53 -6.61
C ILE A 476 11.85 9.40 -7.54
N GLU A 477 11.29 8.19 -7.42
CA GLU A 477 11.60 7.05 -8.28
C GLU A 477 11.18 7.30 -9.73
N ALA A 478 9.96 7.81 -9.95
CA ALA A 478 9.50 8.18 -11.28
C ALA A 478 10.42 9.22 -11.92
N ARG A 479 10.86 10.24 -11.17
CA ARG A 479 11.81 11.23 -11.64
C ARG A 479 13.16 10.60 -12.03
N ARG A 480 13.73 9.74 -11.18
CA ARG A 480 15.00 9.04 -11.47
C ARG A 480 14.90 8.17 -12.72
N ALA A 481 13.80 7.44 -12.88
CA ALA A 481 13.56 6.61 -14.05
C ALA A 481 13.46 7.46 -15.34
N VAL A 482 12.78 8.61 -15.28
CA VAL A 482 12.71 9.56 -16.40
C VAL A 482 14.08 10.17 -16.71
N GLU A 483 14.85 10.60 -15.70
CA GLU A 483 16.21 11.11 -15.89
C GLU A 483 17.11 10.05 -16.56
N SER A 484 17.05 8.79 -16.10
CA SER A 484 17.76 7.64 -16.69
C SER A 484 17.37 7.38 -18.15
N CYS A 485 16.08 7.51 -18.47
CA CYS A 485 15.56 7.36 -19.83
C CYS A 485 16.08 8.48 -20.75
N LEU A 486 15.98 9.74 -20.32
CA LEU A 486 16.48 10.88 -21.08
C LEU A 486 17.98 10.81 -21.32
N GLU A 487 18.78 10.34 -20.35
CA GLU A 487 20.21 10.13 -20.56
C GLU A 487 20.49 9.03 -21.59
N THR A 488 19.73 7.94 -21.55
CA THR A 488 19.86 6.82 -22.48
C THR A 488 19.53 7.25 -23.91
N LEU A 489 18.45 8.01 -24.08
CA LEU A 489 18.00 8.52 -25.39
C LEU A 489 18.90 9.67 -25.87
N GLY A 490 19.35 10.54 -24.95
CA GLY A 490 20.23 11.69 -25.19
C GLY A 490 21.64 11.32 -25.71
N LYS A 491 22.17 10.17 -25.27
CA LYS A 491 23.45 9.62 -25.74
C LYS A 491 23.45 9.27 -27.24
N HIS A 492 22.28 9.04 -27.84
CA HIS A 492 22.13 8.80 -29.28
C HIS A 492 21.84 10.06 -30.10
N THR A 493 21.37 11.15 -29.47
CA THR A 493 21.09 12.45 -30.12
C THR A 493 22.24 13.46 -30.05
N SER A 494 23.40 13.07 -29.49
CA SER A 494 24.53 14.00 -29.29
C SER A 494 25.30 14.27 -30.58
N SER A 495 24.69 15.11 -31.43
CA SER A 495 25.43 16.14 -32.18
C SER A 495 25.16 17.56 -31.66
N SER A 496 24.15 17.81 -30.81
CA SER A 496 23.83 19.22 -30.43
C SER A 496 22.81 19.42 -29.31
N ILE A 497 22.92 18.81 -28.11
CA ILE A 497 22.02 19.20 -26.99
C ILE A 497 22.78 19.31 -25.67
N THR A 498 22.78 20.53 -25.11
CA THR A 498 23.29 20.85 -23.77
C THR A 498 22.11 20.95 -22.80
N PHE A 499 21.95 19.98 -21.89
CA PHE A 499 20.96 20.07 -20.82
C PHE A 499 21.52 20.94 -19.67
N LYS A 500 20.85 22.05 -19.34
CA LYS A 500 21.08 22.79 -18.10
C LYS A 500 20.01 22.38 -17.08
N PHE A 501 20.36 21.49 -16.17
CA PHE A 501 19.55 21.24 -14.98
C PHE A 501 19.83 22.32 -13.94
N ASN A 502 18.84 23.16 -13.64
CA ASN A 502 18.88 23.98 -12.44
C ASN A 502 18.64 23.07 -11.23
N LYS A 503 19.72 22.75 -10.51
CA LYS A 503 19.63 22.23 -9.14
C LYS A 503 18.98 23.31 -8.28
N ALA A 504 17.74 23.07 -7.84
CA ALA A 504 17.19 23.72 -6.66
C ALA A 504 16.99 22.65 -5.59
N VAL A 505 17.48 22.99 -4.40
CA VAL A 505 17.74 22.20 -3.18
C VAL A 505 16.46 21.65 -2.55
#